data_AF-A0A843GUU8-F1
#
_entry.id   AF-A0A843GUU8-F1
#
_cell.length_a   1.000
_cell.length_b   1.000
_cell.length_c   1.000
_cell.angle_alpha   90.00
_cell.angle_beta   90.00
_cell.angle_gamma   90.00
#
_symmetry.space_group_name_H-M   'P 1'
#
loop_
_entity.id
_entity.type
_entity.pdbx_description
1 polymer ?
#
loop_
_entity_poly.entity_id
_entity_poly.type
_entity_poly.pdbx_seq_one_letter_code
_entity_poly.pdbx_strand_id
1 'polypeptide(L)'
;MRSKVDDPDKLLCTFHCGESFEHLINILEYSDEHGPIKYLGLGGMVGKSDFVLKGFLLKCFNIISKSSNPNIKVHAFGMTKYDYLNQFYFTSTDSTTWLMTASYGNIIIDTKPVYISDHGLLDNDNIINKNPAIKIEFENKLKKYGYTLDELVGDYKKRRLFNLKSLWEWANQYNPPKKIGTKIELF
;
A
#
# COMPACT_ATOMS: atom_id res chain seq x y z
N MET A 1 -11.81 -15.16 23.01
CA MET A 1 -11.99 -13.75 22.58
C MET A 1 -13.24 -13.63 21.71
N ARG A 2 -13.41 -14.45 20.67
CA ARG A 2 -14.60 -14.46 19.81
C ARG A 2 -15.92 -14.64 20.57
N SER A 3 -15.99 -15.59 21.50
CA SER A 3 -17.16 -15.77 22.38
C SER A 3 -17.43 -14.64 23.40
N LYS A 4 -16.58 -13.60 23.44
CA LYS A 4 -16.69 -12.48 24.39
C LYS A 4 -17.01 -11.14 23.71
N VAL A 5 -17.32 -11.14 22.42
CA VAL A 5 -17.66 -9.92 21.65
C VAL A 5 -18.99 -10.11 20.92
N ASP A 6 -19.72 -9.01 20.71
CA ASP A 6 -21.04 -9.05 20.07
C ASP A 6 -20.98 -9.46 18.60
N ASP A 7 -19.89 -9.10 17.92
CA ASP A 7 -19.66 -9.43 16.51
C ASP A 7 -18.26 -10.04 16.33
N PRO A 8 -18.15 -11.38 16.45
CA PRO A 8 -16.89 -12.09 16.34
C PRO A 8 -16.21 -11.95 14.98
N ASP A 9 -16.96 -11.59 13.93
CA ASP A 9 -16.44 -11.45 12.57
C ASP A 9 -15.74 -10.11 12.34
N LYS A 10 -15.93 -9.13 13.24
CA LYS A 10 -15.19 -7.86 13.23
C LYS A 10 -13.80 -7.97 13.85
N LEU A 11 -13.47 -9.09 14.50
CA LEU A 11 -12.14 -9.31 15.03
C LEU A 11 -11.15 -9.57 13.89
N LEU A 12 -10.12 -8.73 13.80
CA LEU A 12 -9.05 -8.84 12.84
C LEU A 12 -7.82 -9.44 13.52
N CYS A 13 -7.54 -10.72 13.23
CA CYS A 13 -6.28 -11.33 13.64
C CYS A 13 -5.15 -10.77 12.78
N THR A 14 -4.05 -10.34 13.39
CA THR A 14 -2.92 -9.73 12.68
C THR A 14 -1.68 -10.59 12.83
N PHE A 15 -1.03 -10.90 11.70
CA PHE A 15 0.25 -11.59 11.62
C PHE A 15 1.32 -10.62 11.10
N HIS A 16 2.48 -10.57 11.76
CA HIS A 16 3.54 -9.60 11.48
C HIS A 16 4.74 -10.22 10.77
N CYS A 17 5.38 -9.42 9.91
CA CYS A 17 6.67 -9.76 9.34
C CYS A 17 7.73 -9.94 10.44
N GLY A 18 8.26 -11.16 10.54
CA GLY A 18 9.26 -11.56 11.54
C GLY A 18 8.73 -12.54 12.59
N GLU A 19 7.42 -12.76 12.66
CA GLU A 19 6.82 -13.79 13.52
C GLU A 19 7.02 -15.21 12.92
N SER A 20 6.90 -16.23 13.77
CA SER A 20 6.90 -17.63 13.31
C SER A 20 5.68 -17.90 12.44
N PHE A 21 5.89 -18.49 11.26
CA PHE A 21 4.80 -18.88 10.36
C PHE A 21 3.85 -19.93 10.95
N GLU A 22 4.22 -20.59 12.04
CA GLU A 22 3.31 -21.44 12.81
C GLU A 22 2.10 -20.65 13.33
N HIS A 23 2.27 -19.38 13.70
CA HIS A 23 1.16 -18.54 14.12
C HIS A 23 0.19 -18.25 12.98
N LEU A 24 0.70 -18.00 11.77
CA LEU A 24 -0.14 -17.84 10.59
C LEU A 24 -0.92 -19.13 10.29
N ILE A 25 -0.28 -20.29 10.38
CA ILE A 25 -0.94 -21.59 10.20
C ILE A 25 -2.04 -21.75 11.26
N ASN A 26 -1.74 -21.50 12.54
CA ASN A 26 -2.73 -21.61 13.60
C ASN A 26 -3.94 -20.69 13.36
N ILE A 27 -3.74 -19.47 12.87
CA ILE A 27 -4.85 -18.55 12.52
C ILE A 27 -5.71 -19.13 11.39
N LEU A 28 -5.08 -19.69 10.36
CA LEU A 28 -5.78 -20.21 9.18
C LEU A 28 -6.53 -21.51 9.45
N GLU A 29 -6.01 -22.35 10.33
CA GLU A 29 -6.63 -23.63 10.72
C GLU A 29 -7.61 -23.50 11.90
N TYR A 30 -7.67 -22.33 12.54
CA TYR A 30 -8.60 -22.10 13.64
C TYR A 30 -10.04 -21.99 13.15
N SER A 31 -10.93 -22.74 13.80
CA SER A 31 -12.39 -22.63 13.67
C SER A 31 -13.05 -22.87 15.03
N ASP A 32 -14.16 -22.19 15.26
CA ASP A 32 -15.01 -22.34 16.45
C ASP A 32 -16.49 -22.50 16.03
N GLU A 33 -17.43 -22.35 16.96
CA GLU A 33 -18.87 -22.37 16.70
C GLU A 33 -19.36 -21.33 15.67
N HIS A 34 -18.59 -20.27 15.44
CA HIS A 34 -18.84 -19.24 14.43
C HIS A 34 -18.12 -19.50 13.10
N GLY A 35 -17.44 -20.65 12.98
CA GLY A 35 -16.67 -21.04 11.80
C GLY A 35 -15.26 -20.45 11.74
N PRO A 36 -14.59 -20.52 10.59
CA PRO A 36 -13.20 -20.08 10.45
C PRO A 36 -13.06 -18.56 10.51
N ILE A 37 -11.84 -18.08 10.78
CA ILE A 37 -11.51 -16.64 10.81
C ILE A 37 -11.75 -16.00 9.43
N LYS A 38 -12.50 -14.89 9.38
CA LYS A 38 -12.87 -14.25 8.10
C LYS A 38 -11.85 -13.23 7.60
N TYR A 39 -11.10 -12.59 8.50
CA TYR A 39 -10.17 -11.52 8.17
C TYR A 39 -8.79 -11.74 8.78
N LEU A 40 -7.76 -11.47 7.99
CA LEU A 40 -6.36 -11.50 8.37
C LEU A 40 -5.70 -10.16 8.06
N GLY A 41 -5.10 -9.54 9.05
CA GLY A 41 -4.20 -8.41 8.88
C GLY A 41 -2.77 -8.90 8.67
N LEU A 42 -2.08 -8.37 7.66
CA LEU A 42 -0.63 -8.51 7.52
C LEU A 42 0.03 -7.20 7.95
N GLY A 43 0.88 -7.28 8.97
CA GLY A 43 1.54 -6.13 9.60
C GLY A 43 3.06 -6.24 9.64
N GLY A 44 3.72 -5.24 10.24
CA GLY A 44 5.18 -5.24 10.44
C GLY A 44 6.01 -5.05 9.15
N MET A 45 5.36 -4.63 8.05
CA MET A 45 5.96 -4.50 6.73
C MET A 45 6.65 -3.15 6.50
N VAL A 46 6.24 -2.11 7.22
CA VAL A 46 6.78 -0.75 7.06
C VAL A 46 8.27 -0.72 7.41
N GLY A 47 9.08 -0.08 6.54
CA GLY A 47 10.52 0.07 6.73
C GLY A 47 11.35 -1.20 6.43
N LYS A 48 10.73 -2.32 6.05
CA LYS A 48 11.46 -3.52 5.63
C LYS A 48 12.04 -3.34 4.22
N SER A 49 13.18 -3.98 3.98
CA SER A 49 13.77 -4.03 2.65
C SER A 49 12.85 -4.77 1.68
N ASP A 50 13.01 -4.47 0.38
CA ASP A 50 12.15 -5.06 -0.63
C ASP A 50 12.27 -6.59 -0.70
N PHE A 51 13.49 -7.11 -0.54
CA PHE A 51 13.77 -8.55 -0.46
C PHE A 51 13.00 -9.23 0.69
N VAL A 52 13.03 -8.65 1.90
CA VAL A 52 12.34 -9.20 3.07
C VAL A 52 10.84 -9.18 2.86
N LEU A 53 10.32 -8.06 2.35
CA LEU A 53 8.88 -7.90 2.12
C LEU A 53 8.35 -8.88 1.06
N LYS A 54 9.07 -9.03 -0.05
CA LYS A 54 8.73 -10.01 -1.09
C LYS A 54 8.72 -11.44 -0.53
N GLY A 55 9.77 -11.82 0.20
CA GLY A 55 9.86 -13.15 0.82
C GLY A 55 8.71 -13.41 1.80
N PHE A 56 8.39 -12.43 2.65
CA PHE A 56 7.28 -12.50 3.59
C PHE A 56 5.93 -12.68 2.88
N LEU A 57 5.61 -11.84 1.89
CA LEU A 57 4.34 -11.89 1.16
C LEU A 57 4.21 -13.20 0.37
N LEU A 58 5.25 -13.61 -0.37
CA LEU A 58 5.25 -14.89 -1.08
C LEU A 58 4.97 -16.06 -0.13
N LYS A 59 5.63 -16.09 1.03
CA LYS A 59 5.43 -17.17 2.00
C LYS A 59 4.02 -17.15 2.60
N CYS A 60 3.51 -15.97 2.98
CA CYS A 60 2.15 -15.83 3.50
C CYS A 60 1.11 -16.32 2.50
N PHE A 61 1.13 -15.81 1.26
CA PHE A 61 0.15 -16.19 0.25
C PHE A 61 0.27 -17.66 -0.18
N ASN A 62 1.48 -18.23 -0.17
CA ASN A 62 1.66 -19.67 -0.37
C ASN A 62 1.07 -20.51 0.77
N ILE A 63 1.19 -20.08 2.03
CA ILE A 63 0.57 -20.78 3.17
C ILE A 63 -0.95 -20.64 3.10
N ILE A 64 -1.48 -19.43 2.90
CA ILE A 64 -2.91 -19.17 2.79
C ILE A 64 -3.54 -20.06 1.72
N SER A 65 -2.95 -20.09 0.51
CA SER A 65 -3.50 -20.88 -0.61
C SER A 65 -3.51 -22.39 -0.36
N LYS A 66 -2.75 -22.91 0.61
CA LYS A 66 -2.67 -24.34 0.97
C LYS A 66 -3.38 -24.70 2.27
N SER A 67 -3.92 -23.71 2.99
CA SER A 67 -4.62 -23.90 4.26
C SER A 67 -6.06 -24.41 4.08
N SER A 68 -6.72 -24.76 5.18
CA SER A 68 -8.16 -25.04 5.18
C SER A 68 -9.03 -23.78 4.97
N ASN A 69 -8.44 -22.59 5.08
CA ASN A 69 -9.10 -21.31 4.86
C ASN A 69 -8.40 -20.45 3.77
N PRO A 70 -8.33 -20.95 2.51
CA PRO A 70 -7.67 -20.24 1.42
C PRO A 70 -8.45 -18.99 1.00
N ASN A 71 -9.69 -18.86 1.50
CA ASN A 71 -10.59 -17.80 1.13
C ASN A 71 -10.59 -16.56 2.04
N ILE A 72 -9.80 -16.58 3.12
CA ILE A 72 -9.67 -15.48 4.08
C ILE A 72 -9.44 -14.13 3.39
N LYS A 73 -10.05 -13.07 3.94
CA LYS A 73 -9.89 -11.70 3.45
C LYS A 73 -8.64 -11.08 4.06
N VAL A 74 -7.69 -10.68 3.22
CA VAL A 74 -6.40 -10.16 3.67
C VAL A 74 -6.39 -8.63 3.60
N HIS A 75 -6.06 -7.99 4.72
CA HIS A 75 -5.78 -6.56 4.80
C HIS A 75 -4.27 -6.32 4.92
N ALA A 76 -3.70 -5.48 4.07
CA ALA A 76 -2.30 -5.06 4.18
C ALA A 76 -2.18 -3.74 4.93
N PHE A 77 -1.57 -3.77 6.11
CA PHE A 77 -1.36 -2.55 6.89
C PHE A 77 -0.19 -1.73 6.35
N GLY A 78 -0.42 -0.43 6.13
CA GLY A 78 0.64 0.53 5.79
C GLY A 78 1.32 0.26 4.45
N MET A 79 0.59 -0.24 3.45
CA MET A 79 1.13 -0.67 2.17
C MET A 79 0.78 0.32 1.05
N THR A 80 1.81 0.98 0.49
CA THR A 80 1.74 1.78 -0.75
C THR A 80 2.84 1.37 -1.72
N LYS A 81 2.99 0.07 -1.94
CA LYS A 81 3.91 -0.47 -2.95
C LYS A 81 3.10 -1.05 -4.09
N TYR A 82 2.94 -0.26 -5.13
CA TYR A 82 2.15 -0.59 -6.33
C TYR A 82 2.50 -1.95 -6.93
N ASP A 83 3.79 -2.29 -6.99
CA ASP A 83 4.25 -3.59 -7.49
C ASP A 83 3.67 -4.77 -6.70
N TYR A 84 3.58 -4.67 -5.38
CA TYR A 84 3.01 -5.72 -4.54
C TYR A 84 1.49 -5.74 -4.58
N LEU A 85 0.85 -4.57 -4.68
CA LEU A 85 -0.59 -4.50 -4.90
C LEU A 85 -0.96 -5.20 -6.22
N ASN A 86 -0.18 -4.99 -7.28
CA ASN A 86 -0.39 -5.66 -8.57
C ASN A 86 -0.02 -7.16 -8.58
N GLN A 87 0.79 -7.65 -7.63
CA GLN A 87 1.24 -9.05 -7.58
C GLN A 87 0.40 -9.93 -6.65
N PHE A 88 -0.10 -9.37 -5.54
CA PHE A 88 -0.77 -10.12 -4.49
C PHE A 88 -2.22 -9.64 -4.29
N TYR A 89 -3.13 -10.59 -4.12
CA TYR A 89 -4.54 -10.27 -3.89
C TYR A 89 -4.78 -9.87 -2.43
N PHE A 90 -4.80 -8.56 -2.17
CA PHE A 90 -5.31 -8.00 -0.93
C PHE A 90 -6.78 -7.63 -1.08
N THR A 91 -7.58 -7.93 -0.05
CA THR A 91 -8.98 -7.48 0.02
C THR A 91 -9.07 -5.99 0.31
N SER A 92 -8.14 -5.47 1.11
CA SER A 92 -8.02 -4.03 1.38
C SER A 92 -6.60 -3.68 1.81
N THR A 93 -6.27 -2.39 1.75
CA THR A 93 -4.98 -1.84 2.18
C THR A 93 -5.19 -0.42 2.67
N ASP A 94 -4.34 0.04 3.56
CA ASP A 94 -4.31 1.43 4.02
C ASP A 94 -2.86 1.97 4.01
N SER A 95 -2.71 3.29 3.98
CA SER A 95 -1.41 3.91 4.21
C SER A 95 -1.50 5.42 4.44
N THR A 96 -0.49 5.95 5.14
CA THR A 96 -0.25 7.38 5.32
C THR A 96 0.70 7.96 4.28
N THR A 97 1.09 7.21 3.23
CA THR A 97 2.05 7.68 2.21
C THR A 97 1.68 9.03 1.62
N TRP A 98 0.41 9.29 1.30
CA TRP A 98 -0.04 10.59 0.77
C TRP A 98 0.31 11.77 1.68
N LEU A 99 0.18 11.56 2.99
CA LEU A 99 0.46 12.51 4.04
C LEU A 99 1.96 12.70 4.27
N MET A 100 2.68 11.57 4.38
CA MET A 100 4.11 11.55 4.68
C MET A 100 4.93 12.11 3.51
N THR A 101 4.64 11.69 2.28
CA THR A 101 5.32 12.18 1.07
C THR A 101 5.18 13.69 0.92
N ALA A 102 3.99 14.24 1.15
CA ALA A 102 3.78 15.70 1.13
C ALA A 102 4.59 16.44 2.21
N SER A 103 4.69 15.84 3.40
CA SER A 103 5.43 16.41 4.54
C SER A 103 6.93 16.38 4.30
N TYR A 104 7.44 15.43 3.50
CA TYR A 104 8.82 15.42 3.00
C TYR A 104 9.03 16.32 1.77
N GLY A 105 8.07 17.20 1.44
CA GLY A 105 8.21 18.16 0.35
C GLY A 105 8.02 17.57 -1.05
N ASN A 106 7.45 16.38 -1.15
CA ASN A 106 7.23 15.67 -2.41
C ASN A 106 5.75 15.65 -2.80
N ILE A 107 5.48 15.48 -4.10
CA ILE A 107 4.18 15.02 -4.59
C ILE A 107 4.30 13.62 -5.19
N ILE A 108 3.19 12.88 -5.27
CA ILE A 108 3.10 11.56 -5.91
C ILE A 108 2.42 11.76 -7.25
N ILE A 109 3.13 11.46 -8.33
CA ILE A 109 2.60 11.49 -9.69
C ILE A 109 3.12 10.29 -10.46
N ASP A 110 2.26 9.67 -11.27
CA ASP A 110 2.60 8.45 -12.03
C ASP A 110 3.27 7.38 -11.14
N THR A 111 2.68 7.17 -9.94
CA THR A 111 3.15 6.25 -8.88
C THR A 111 4.52 6.57 -8.26
N LYS A 112 5.14 7.71 -8.60
CA LYS A 112 6.48 8.09 -8.15
C LYS A 112 6.47 9.38 -7.31
N PRO A 113 7.32 9.47 -6.28
CA PRO A 113 7.53 10.73 -5.58
C PRO A 113 8.39 11.67 -6.45
N VAL A 114 8.02 12.95 -6.46
CA VAL A 114 8.79 14.04 -7.11
C VAL A 114 8.97 15.16 -6.09
N TYR A 115 10.22 15.58 -5.89
CA TYR A 115 10.56 16.63 -4.94
C TYR A 115 10.29 18.01 -5.54
N ILE A 116 9.58 18.85 -4.78
CA ILE A 116 9.04 20.12 -5.28
C ILE A 116 9.10 21.27 -4.26
N SER A 117 9.37 20.99 -2.98
CA SER A 117 9.32 22.03 -1.94
C SER A 117 10.36 23.12 -2.15
N ASP A 118 9.95 24.35 -1.85
CA ASP A 118 10.81 25.51 -1.64
C ASP A 118 11.87 25.35 -0.53
N HIS A 119 11.75 24.38 0.37
CA HIS A 119 12.79 24.12 1.37
C HIS A 119 14.08 23.53 0.77
N GLY A 120 14.04 23.01 -0.46
CA GLY A 120 15.20 22.44 -1.16
C GLY A 120 15.47 23.10 -2.50
N LEU A 121 15.44 24.44 -2.58
CA LEU A 121 15.71 25.13 -3.85
C LEU A 121 17.10 24.86 -4.43
N LEU A 122 18.06 24.45 -3.59
CA LEU A 122 19.43 24.13 -4.01
C LEU A 122 19.61 22.63 -4.34
N ASP A 123 18.57 21.82 -4.16
CA ASP A 123 18.63 20.39 -4.43
C ASP A 123 18.48 20.12 -5.93
N ASN A 124 19.45 19.42 -6.52
CA ASN A 124 19.44 19.07 -7.93
C ASN A 124 18.26 18.16 -8.32
N ASP A 125 17.68 17.44 -7.36
CA ASP A 125 16.50 16.58 -7.57
C ASP A 125 15.17 17.32 -7.44
N ASN A 126 15.19 18.57 -7.00
CA ASN A 126 14.02 19.43 -7.03
C ASN A 126 13.59 19.70 -8.49
N ILE A 127 12.29 19.53 -8.77
CA ILE A 127 11.71 19.73 -10.10
C ILE A 127 11.99 21.13 -10.67
N ILE A 128 12.11 22.14 -9.80
CA ILE A 128 12.37 23.53 -10.23
C ILE A 128 13.74 23.70 -10.90
N ASN A 129 14.72 22.86 -10.54
CA ASN A 129 16.10 22.88 -11.02
C ASN A 129 16.31 22.01 -12.25
N LYS A 130 15.29 21.22 -12.65
CA LYS A 130 15.34 20.44 -13.88
C LYS A 130 15.21 21.36 -15.10
N ASN A 131 15.64 20.84 -16.26
CA ASN A 131 15.61 21.57 -17.53
C ASN A 131 14.19 22.12 -17.84
N PRO A 132 14.06 23.33 -18.43
CA PRO A 132 12.77 23.90 -18.84
C PRO A 132 11.79 22.95 -19.54
N ALA A 133 12.26 22.08 -20.43
CA ALA A 133 11.39 21.13 -21.14
C ALA A 133 10.70 20.15 -20.17
N ILE A 134 11.43 19.64 -19.17
CA ILE A 134 10.90 18.74 -18.14
C ILE A 134 9.88 19.48 -17.28
N LYS A 135 10.15 20.74 -16.92
CA LYS A 135 9.23 21.57 -16.13
C LYS A 135 7.91 21.83 -16.86
N ILE A 136 7.97 22.16 -18.15
CA ILE A 136 6.79 22.37 -18.98
C ILE A 136 5.94 21.10 -19.07
N GLU A 137 6.56 19.94 -19.32
CA GLU A 137 5.85 18.67 -19.33
C GLU A 137 5.20 18.38 -17.97
N PHE A 138 5.93 18.59 -16.88
CA PHE A 138 5.46 18.37 -15.53
C PHE A 138 4.28 19.27 -15.17
N GLU A 139 4.38 20.57 -15.44
CA GLU A 139 3.28 21.53 -15.22
C GLU A 139 2.03 21.16 -16.01
N ASN A 140 2.16 20.65 -17.23
CA ASN A 140 1.02 20.17 -18.01
C ASN A 140 0.34 18.96 -17.34
N LYS A 141 1.10 18.08 -16.68
CA LYS A 141 0.51 17.01 -15.87
C LYS A 141 -0.22 17.56 -14.65
N LEU A 142 0.31 18.59 -13.97
CA LEU A 142 -0.35 19.21 -12.81
C LEU A 142 -1.68 19.87 -13.18
N LYS A 143 -1.77 20.48 -14.36
CA LYS A 143 -3.00 21.09 -14.88
C LYS A 143 -4.17 20.10 -14.96
N LYS A 144 -3.90 18.82 -15.30
CA LYS A 144 -4.92 17.75 -15.27
C LYS A 144 -5.58 17.62 -13.89
N TYR A 145 -4.82 17.86 -12.83
CA TYR A 145 -5.30 17.82 -11.45
C TYR A 145 -5.85 19.16 -10.97
N GLY A 146 -5.74 20.23 -11.75
CA GLY A 146 -6.20 21.57 -11.39
C GLY A 146 -5.27 22.33 -10.45
N TYR A 147 -3.96 22.05 -10.51
CA TYR A 147 -2.94 22.70 -9.69
C TYR A 147 -1.88 23.37 -10.57
N THR A 148 -1.27 24.44 -10.05
CA THR A 148 -0.03 25.00 -10.61
C THR A 148 1.20 24.50 -9.85
N LEU A 149 2.38 24.65 -10.45
CA LEU A 149 3.65 24.33 -9.81
C LEU A 149 3.84 25.19 -8.54
N ASP A 150 3.65 26.50 -8.64
CA ASP A 150 3.86 27.46 -7.55
C ASP A 150 2.99 27.16 -6.32
N GLU A 151 1.71 26.77 -6.52
CA GLU A 151 0.82 26.35 -5.43
C GLU A 151 1.39 25.16 -4.64
N LEU A 152 1.98 24.20 -5.34
CA LEU A 152 2.50 22.96 -4.75
C LEU A 152 3.90 23.12 -4.18
N VAL A 153 4.70 24.08 -4.68
CA VAL A 153 6.02 24.41 -4.15
C VAL A 153 5.93 24.98 -2.74
N GLY A 154 5.04 25.96 -2.52
CA GLY A 154 4.97 26.72 -1.26
C GLY A 154 4.02 26.15 -0.20
N ASP A 155 3.10 25.24 -0.54
CA ASP A 155 2.07 24.77 0.41
C ASP A 155 2.01 23.24 0.53
N TYR A 156 2.48 22.72 1.68
CA TYR A 156 2.43 21.29 1.97
C TYR A 156 1.01 20.73 2.08
N LYS A 157 0.00 21.55 2.44
CA LYS A 157 -1.40 21.12 2.48
C LYS A 157 -1.92 20.92 1.06
N LYS A 158 -1.55 21.79 0.12
CA LYS A 158 -1.84 21.61 -1.31
C LYS A 158 -1.17 20.34 -1.84
N ARG A 159 0.09 20.06 -1.46
CA ARG A 159 0.74 18.77 -1.78
C ARG A 159 -0.02 17.56 -1.24
N ARG A 160 -0.54 17.62 0.00
CA ARG A 160 -1.36 16.54 0.57
C ARG A 160 -2.62 16.28 -0.25
N LEU A 161 -3.34 17.34 -0.61
CA LEU A 161 -4.55 17.25 -1.42
C LEU A 161 -4.26 16.71 -2.83
N PHE A 162 -3.16 17.16 -3.45
CA PHE A 162 -2.69 16.62 -4.71
C PHE A 162 -2.40 15.12 -4.61
N ASN A 163 -1.62 14.70 -3.62
CA ASN A 163 -1.26 13.29 -3.42
C ASN A 163 -2.48 12.41 -3.21
N LEU A 164 -3.45 12.89 -2.40
CA LEU A 164 -4.72 12.19 -2.21
C LEU A 164 -5.47 12.02 -3.54
N LYS A 165 -5.57 13.09 -4.35
CA LYS A 165 -6.25 13.05 -5.65
C LYS A 165 -5.55 12.11 -6.64
N SER A 166 -4.23 12.14 -6.70
CA SER A 166 -3.46 11.25 -7.59
C SER A 166 -3.58 9.77 -7.18
N LEU A 167 -3.48 9.48 -5.88
CA LEU A 167 -3.69 8.12 -5.36
C LEU A 167 -5.13 7.64 -5.58
N TRP A 168 -6.11 8.53 -5.42
CA TRP A 168 -7.52 8.22 -5.68
C TRP A 168 -7.77 7.90 -7.16
N GLU A 169 -7.19 8.67 -8.07
CA GLU A 169 -7.26 8.38 -9.51
C GLU A 169 -6.67 7.01 -9.83
N TRP A 170 -5.48 6.70 -9.29
CA TRP A 170 -4.87 5.38 -9.44
C TRP A 170 -5.77 4.27 -8.87
N ALA A 171 -6.29 4.46 -7.66
CA ALA A 171 -7.15 3.46 -7.00
C ALA A 171 -8.44 3.17 -7.78
N ASN A 172 -9.02 4.17 -8.47
CA ASN A 172 -10.20 3.97 -9.31
C ASN A 172 -9.90 3.21 -10.62
N GLN A 173 -8.65 3.25 -11.08
CA GLN A 173 -8.20 2.54 -12.28
C GLN A 173 -7.54 1.19 -11.94
N TYR A 174 -7.27 0.94 -10.67
CA TYR A 174 -6.60 -0.25 -10.19
C TYR A 174 -7.51 -1.47 -10.36
N ASN A 175 -7.00 -2.45 -11.10
CA ASN A 175 -7.62 -3.77 -11.22
C ASN A 175 -6.82 -4.77 -10.39
N PRO A 176 -7.37 -5.27 -9.26
CA PRO A 176 -6.62 -6.17 -8.40
C PRO A 176 -6.27 -7.48 -9.13
N PRO A 177 -5.12 -8.08 -8.82
CA PRO A 177 -4.76 -9.38 -9.39
C PRO A 177 -5.84 -10.39 -9.03
N LYS A 178 -6.13 -11.33 -9.94
CA LYS A 178 -7.06 -12.41 -9.60
C LYS A 178 -6.51 -13.18 -8.41
N LYS A 179 -7.39 -13.56 -7.49
CA LYS A 179 -7.06 -14.54 -6.46
C LYS A 179 -6.63 -15.82 -7.18
N ILE A 180 -5.31 -16.05 -7.27
CA ILE A 180 -4.80 -17.26 -7.91
C ILE A 180 -5.29 -18.42 -7.05
N GLY A 181 -6.22 -19.21 -7.60
CA GLY A 181 -6.73 -20.39 -6.96
C GLY A 181 -5.56 -21.35 -6.73
N THR A 182 -5.24 -21.62 -5.47
CA THR A 182 -4.70 -22.89 -4.95
C THR A 182 -3.43 -23.51 -5.56
N LYS A 183 -2.79 -22.91 -6.57
CA LYS A 183 -1.47 -23.32 -7.09
C LYS A 183 -0.75 -22.10 -7.63
N ILE A 184 0.16 -21.55 -6.83
CA ILE A 184 1.24 -20.70 -7.35
C ILE A 184 2.21 -21.67 -8.03
N GLU A 185 2.15 -21.78 -9.35
CA GLU A 185 3.31 -22.25 -10.11
C GLU A 185 4.36 -21.13 -10.02
N LEU A 186 5.37 -21.38 -9.20
CA LEU A 186 6.56 -20.56 -9.12
C LEU A 186 7.32 -20.77 -10.43
N PHE A 187 7.55 -19.68 -11.17
CA PHE A 187 8.54 -19.66 -12.26
C PHE A 187 9.92 -20.03 -11.73
#